data_AF-A0AAE3CGB3-F1
#
_entry.id   AF-A0AAE3CGB3-F1
#
_cell.length_a   1.000
_cell.length_b   1.000
_cell.length_c   1.000
_cell.angle_alpha   90.00
_cell.angle_beta   90.00
_cell.angle_gamma   90.00
#
_symmetry.space_group_name_H-M   'P 1'
#
loop_
_entity.id
_entity.type
_entity.pdbx_description
1 polymer ?
#
loop_
_entity_poly.entity_id
_entity_poly.type
_entity_poly.pdbx_seq_one_letter_code
_entity_poly.pdbx_strand_id
1 'polypeptide(L)'
;MRGRGARAKPVVRKKFVKVKKTLYSYRDGKIKISVKPFKEHLIFDTSNAWFWSRAKGEMGELILNEKFLVITFRFKQRVDEPKGVIVWDCNERSLDGFSPEVGWVRVDLRKLFHIHRVYELKRQRLQSKASRKQSLRRVLEKYSNRERNRARDFIHKTTTV
;
A
#
# COMPACT_ATOMS: atom_id res chain seq x y z
N MET A 1 -11.82 -12.60 -34.50
CA MET A 1 -12.71 -12.37 -33.34
C MET A 1 -12.11 -12.99 -32.08
N ARG A 2 -11.50 -12.20 -31.19
CA ARG A 2 -11.13 -12.62 -29.81
C ARG A 2 -12.06 -11.86 -28.87
N GLY A 3 -13.01 -12.52 -28.20
CA GLY A 3 -13.96 -11.74 -27.37
C GLY A 3 -15.11 -12.47 -26.69
N ARG A 4 -15.01 -13.77 -26.38
CA ARG A 4 -16.00 -14.42 -25.50
C ARG A 4 -15.28 -15.12 -24.35
N GLY A 5 -14.71 -14.34 -23.44
CA GLY A 5 -14.41 -14.85 -22.11
C GLY A 5 -15.74 -15.22 -21.46
N ALA A 6 -15.95 -16.50 -21.14
CA ALA A 6 -17.15 -16.95 -20.45
C ALA A 6 -17.31 -16.10 -19.18
N ARG A 7 -18.45 -15.40 -19.06
CA ARG A 7 -18.76 -14.59 -17.87
C ARG A 7 -18.98 -15.54 -16.69
N ALA A 8 -17.91 -15.83 -15.95
CA ALA A 8 -17.99 -16.57 -14.70
C ALA A 8 -18.83 -15.76 -13.70
N LYS A 9 -19.78 -16.42 -13.02
CA LYS A 9 -20.55 -15.76 -11.95
C LYS A 9 -19.58 -15.18 -10.92
N PRO A 10 -19.77 -13.94 -10.46
CA PRO A 10 -18.91 -13.34 -9.46
C PRO A 10 -18.97 -14.18 -8.18
N VAL A 11 -17.80 -14.59 -7.69
CA VAL A 11 -17.66 -15.29 -6.40
C VAL A 11 -17.10 -14.30 -5.39
N VAL A 12 -17.75 -14.19 -4.24
CA VAL A 12 -17.22 -13.42 -3.11
C VAL A 12 -15.98 -14.14 -2.59
N ARG A 13 -14.79 -13.71 -3.00
CA ARG A 13 -13.52 -14.30 -2.59
C ARG A 13 -13.11 -13.92 -1.16
N LYS A 14 -13.62 -12.80 -0.64
CA LYS A 14 -13.32 -12.26 0.69
C LYS A 14 -14.58 -11.64 1.27
N LYS A 15 -15.00 -12.10 2.44
CA LYS A 15 -16.12 -11.51 3.18
C LYS A 15 -15.60 -10.37 4.04
N PHE A 16 -16.17 -9.19 3.84
CA PHE A 16 -15.93 -8.03 4.67
C PHE A 16 -17.18 -7.15 4.69
N VAL A 17 -17.34 -6.38 5.75
CA VAL A 17 -18.41 -5.40 5.92
C VAL A 17 -17.77 -4.07 6.26
N LYS A 18 -18.24 -3.03 5.59
CA LYS A 18 -17.87 -1.65 5.89
C LYS A 18 -18.86 -1.09 6.91
N VAL A 19 -18.35 -0.63 8.05
CA VAL A 19 -19.15 -0.09 9.16
C VAL A 19 -19.09 1.44 9.11
N LYS A 20 -20.24 2.06 8.90
CA LYS A 20 -20.39 3.51 8.93
C LYS A 20 -20.16 4.05 10.34
N LYS A 21 -19.71 5.30 10.44
CA LYS A 21 -19.46 5.99 11.72
C LYS A 21 -20.66 6.00 12.67
N THR A 22 -21.88 6.02 12.13
CA THR A 22 -23.12 5.99 12.91
C THR A 22 -23.43 4.63 13.54
N LEU A 23 -22.78 3.55 13.08
CA LEU A 23 -23.02 2.19 13.54
C LEU A 23 -22.00 1.71 14.57
N TYR A 24 -21.06 2.56 14.98
CA TYR A 24 -20.14 2.22 16.05
C TYR A 24 -19.92 3.39 17.00
N SER A 25 -19.47 3.09 18.21
CA SER A 25 -18.97 4.06 19.17
C SER A 25 -17.62 3.61 19.71
N TYR A 26 -16.80 4.58 20.12
CA TYR A 26 -15.54 4.35 20.82
C TYR A 26 -15.60 5.05 22.18
N ARG A 27 -15.47 4.28 23.26
CA ARG A 27 -15.42 4.77 24.65
C ARG A 27 -14.47 3.90 25.44
N ASP A 28 -13.62 4.53 26.27
CA ASP A 28 -12.74 3.84 27.23
C ASP A 28 -11.90 2.70 26.62
N GLY A 29 -11.31 2.95 25.44
CA GLY A 29 -10.50 1.94 24.75
C GLY A 29 -11.30 0.86 24.01
N LYS A 30 -12.64 0.88 24.06
CA LYS A 30 -13.50 -0.14 23.48
C LYS A 30 -14.28 0.39 22.28
N ILE A 31 -14.23 -0.35 21.17
CA ILE A 31 -15.03 -0.09 19.98
C ILE A 31 -16.27 -0.99 20.04
N LYS A 32 -17.45 -0.38 20.07
CA LYS A 32 -18.74 -1.07 20.07
C LYS A 32 -19.41 -0.89 18.72
N ILE A 33 -19.60 -1.96 17.96
CA ILE A 33 -20.25 -1.98 16.64
C ILE A 33 -21.65 -2.55 16.79
N SER A 34 -22.66 -1.86 16.25
CA SER A 34 -24.05 -2.32 16.23
C SER A 34 -24.29 -3.27 15.05
N VAL A 35 -24.72 -4.51 15.36
CA VAL A 35 -25.15 -5.51 14.37
C VAL A 35 -26.66 -5.41 14.16
N LYS A 36 -27.42 -5.38 15.26
CA LYS A 36 -28.84 -5.05 15.27
C LYS A 36 -29.06 -3.82 16.14
N PRO A 37 -29.72 -2.77 15.63
CA PRO A 37 -29.97 -1.55 16.39
C PRO A 37 -30.55 -1.87 17.78
N PHE A 38 -29.93 -1.33 18.84
CA PHE A 38 -30.34 -1.46 20.24
C PHE A 38 -30.40 -2.87 20.83
N LYS A 39 -29.98 -3.91 20.09
CA LYS A 39 -30.09 -5.32 20.53
C LYS A 39 -28.76 -6.04 20.57
N GLU A 40 -28.01 -6.01 19.47
CA GLU A 40 -26.81 -6.82 19.31
C GLU A 40 -25.61 -5.96 18.94
N HIS A 41 -24.51 -6.17 19.67
CA HIS A 41 -23.29 -5.41 19.51
C HIS A 41 -22.06 -6.32 19.54
N LEU A 42 -21.09 -6.02 18.68
CA LEU A 42 -19.73 -6.55 18.79
C LEU A 42 -18.87 -5.55 19.55
N ILE A 43 -18.13 -6.01 20.54
CA ILE A 43 -17.25 -5.15 21.35
C ILE A 43 -15.81 -5.62 21.16
N PHE A 44 -14.95 -4.71 20.76
CA PHE A 44 -13.52 -4.93 20.60
C PHE A 44 -12.78 -4.10 21.62
N ASP A 45 -12.04 -4.76 22.51
CA ASP A 45 -11.13 -4.08 23.41
C ASP A 45 -9.84 -3.72 22.66
N THR A 46 -9.58 -2.43 22.57
CA THR A 46 -8.41 -1.86 21.92
C THR A 46 -7.60 -1.01 22.89
N SER A 47 -7.89 -1.02 24.20
CA SER A 47 -7.24 -0.19 25.20
C SER A 47 -5.71 -0.29 25.17
N ASN A 48 -5.18 -1.50 24.96
CA ASN A 48 -3.75 -1.78 24.89
C ASN A 48 -3.15 -1.71 23.47
N ALA A 49 -3.88 -1.17 22.49
CA ALA A 49 -3.41 -1.15 21.12
C ALA A 49 -2.32 -0.08 20.91
N TRP A 50 -1.14 -0.50 20.45
CA TRP A 50 0.04 0.35 20.25
C TRP A 50 -0.22 1.59 19.38
N PHE A 51 -1.17 1.52 18.46
CA PHE A 51 -1.43 2.58 17.49
C PHE A 51 -2.15 3.80 18.09
N TRP A 52 -2.76 3.70 19.28
CA TRP A 52 -3.46 4.84 19.89
C TRP A 52 -2.54 6.03 20.15
N SER A 53 -1.30 5.75 20.54
CA SER A 53 -0.26 6.77 20.73
C SER A 53 0.15 7.49 19.44
N ARG A 54 -0.09 6.87 18.28
CA ARG A 54 0.35 7.36 16.95
C ARG A 54 -0.79 7.90 16.11
N ALA A 55 -2.01 7.42 16.34
CA ALA A 55 -3.20 7.81 15.61
C ALA A 55 -3.69 9.19 16.08
N LYS A 56 -3.03 10.26 15.61
CA LYS A 56 -3.42 11.66 15.86
C LYS A 56 -4.61 12.14 15.01
N GLY A 57 -5.32 11.21 14.36
CA GLY A 57 -6.38 11.51 13.40
C GLY A 57 -7.78 11.23 13.94
N GLU A 58 -8.80 11.70 13.23
CA GLU A 58 -10.19 11.37 13.51
C GLU A 58 -10.48 9.93 13.04
N MET A 59 -11.11 9.11 13.87
CA MET A 59 -11.50 7.76 13.46
C MET A 59 -12.53 7.83 12.32
N GLY A 60 -12.24 7.10 11.24
CA GLY A 60 -13.04 7.02 10.03
C GLY A 60 -14.01 5.83 10.05
N GLU A 61 -14.26 5.24 8.88
CA GLU A 61 -15.08 4.04 8.76
C GLU A 61 -14.27 2.80 9.16
N LEU A 62 -14.94 1.78 9.68
CA LEU A 62 -14.30 0.52 10.04
C LEU A 62 -14.53 -0.51 8.95
N ILE A 63 -13.58 -1.44 8.78
CA ILE A 63 -13.76 -2.60 7.92
C ILE A 63 -13.63 -3.86 8.77
N LEU A 64 -14.74 -4.56 8.95
CA LEU A 64 -14.78 -5.82 9.65
C LEU A 64 -14.66 -6.96 8.64
N ASN A 65 -13.70 -7.86 8.85
CA ASN A 65 -13.63 -9.13 8.13
C ASN A 65 -13.64 -10.29 9.14
N GLU A 66 -13.58 -11.52 8.65
CA GLU A 66 -13.64 -12.73 9.49
C GLU A 66 -12.47 -12.85 10.49
N LYS A 67 -11.37 -12.09 10.31
CA LYS A 67 -10.14 -12.22 11.11
C LYS A 67 -9.73 -10.94 11.85
N PHE A 68 -10.05 -9.77 11.30
CA PHE A 68 -9.51 -8.48 11.75
C PHE A 68 -10.57 -7.38 11.68
N LEU A 69 -10.50 -6.47 12.64
CA LEU A 69 -11.10 -5.15 12.56
C LEU A 69 -10.06 -4.16 12.04
N VAL A 70 -10.31 -3.55 10.89
CA VAL A 70 -9.48 -2.47 10.36
C VAL A 70 -10.09 -1.15 10.80
N ILE A 71 -9.30 -0.35 11.53
CA ILE A 71 -9.66 0.97 12.00
C ILE A 71 -8.96 1.99 11.08
N THR A 72 -9.73 2.87 10.45
CA THR A 72 -9.16 3.92 9.61
C THR A 72 -9.09 5.23 10.38
N PHE A 73 -8.07 6.04 10.10
CA PHE A 73 -7.90 7.38 10.66
C PHE A 73 -7.76 8.40 9.54
N ARG A 74 -8.48 9.51 9.67
CA ARG A 74 -8.36 10.68 8.79
C ARG A 74 -7.56 11.75 9.51
N PHE A 75 -6.47 12.17 8.92
CA PHE A 75 -5.62 13.22 9.45
C PHE A 75 -6.00 14.52 8.75
N LYS A 76 -6.43 15.53 9.52
CA LYS A 76 -6.51 16.89 9.00
C LYS A 76 -5.09 17.40 8.89
N GLN A 77 -4.52 17.34 7.70
CA GLN A 77 -3.27 18.04 7.43
C GLN A 77 -3.61 19.53 7.41
N ARG A 78 -2.97 20.32 8.28
CA ARG A 78 -2.92 21.76 8.07
C ARG A 78 -2.19 21.92 6.74
N VAL A 79 -2.88 22.47 5.75
CA VAL A 79 -2.22 22.92 4.53
C VAL A 79 -1.55 24.21 4.94
N ASP A 80 -0.30 24.08 5.40
CA ASP A 80 0.56 25.25 5.50
C ASP A 80 0.69 25.82 4.08
N GLU A 81 0.74 27.15 3.94
CA GLU A 81 0.96 27.76 2.64
C GLU A 81 2.25 27.18 2.03
N PRO A 82 2.19 26.57 0.83
CA PRO A 82 3.36 26.00 0.22
C PRO A 82 4.37 27.11 -0.02
N LYS A 83 5.58 26.98 0.55
CA LYS A 83 6.67 27.94 0.38
C LYS A 83 7.18 28.05 -1.05
N GLY A 84 6.78 27.11 -1.91
CA GLY A 84 7.13 27.03 -3.32
C GLY A 84 6.48 25.78 -3.92
N VAL A 85 6.40 25.74 -5.25
CA VAL A 85 5.84 24.61 -6.01
C VAL A 85 6.92 24.03 -6.91
N ILE A 86 7.09 22.71 -6.85
CA ILE A 86 7.91 21.94 -7.80
C ILE A 86 6.98 20.99 -8.55
N VAL A 87 6.96 21.11 -9.87
CA VAL A 87 6.26 20.17 -10.75
C VAL A 87 7.22 19.05 -11.09
N TRP A 88 6.80 17.80 -10.86
CA TRP A 88 7.61 16.61 -11.11
C TRP A 88 7.08 15.83 -12.30
N ASP A 89 7.99 15.44 -13.20
CA ASP A 89 7.77 14.46 -14.26
C ASP A 89 8.65 13.23 -14.00
N CYS A 90 8.04 12.05 -14.05
CA CYS A 90 8.71 10.78 -13.72
C CYS A 90 8.75 9.88 -14.95
N ASN A 91 9.96 9.65 -15.46
CA ASN A 91 10.25 8.77 -16.57
C ASN A 91 10.99 7.51 -16.08
N GLU A 92 11.15 6.53 -16.97
CA GLU A 92 11.85 5.26 -16.64
C GLU A 92 13.30 5.49 -16.18
N ARG A 93 13.95 6.54 -16.69
CA ARG A 93 15.39 6.81 -16.49
C ARG A 93 15.68 8.15 -15.82
N SER A 94 14.68 8.98 -15.58
CA SER A 94 14.86 10.27 -14.91
C SER A 94 13.62 10.64 -14.10
N LEU A 95 13.86 11.38 -13.03
CA LEU A 95 12.83 12.14 -12.33
C LEU A 95 13.24 13.61 -12.44
N ASP A 96 12.47 14.36 -13.23
CA ASP A 96 12.75 15.73 -13.61
C ASP A 96 11.76 16.64 -12.89
N GLY A 97 12.27 17.58 -12.10
CA GLY A 97 11.50 18.58 -11.37
C GLY A 97 11.77 19.97 -11.94
N PHE A 98 10.75 20.81 -12.01
CA PHE A 98 10.91 22.23 -12.34
C PHE A 98 10.17 23.12 -11.35
N SER A 99 10.83 24.20 -10.95
CA SER A 99 10.23 25.30 -10.21
C SER A 99 10.79 26.63 -10.70
N PRO A 100 9.99 27.70 -10.81
CA PRO A 100 10.51 29.03 -11.12
C PRO A 100 11.60 29.51 -10.14
N GLU A 101 11.57 29.05 -8.89
CA GLU A 101 12.50 29.48 -7.83
C GLU A 101 13.79 28.64 -7.79
N VAL A 102 13.68 27.33 -8.03
CA VAL A 102 14.80 26.37 -7.91
C VAL A 102 15.42 26.04 -9.27
N GLY A 103 14.71 26.28 -10.36
CA GLY A 103 15.08 25.83 -11.70
C GLY A 103 14.83 24.33 -11.91
N TRP A 104 15.63 23.73 -12.79
CA TRP A 104 15.54 22.30 -13.12
C TRP A 104 16.29 21.44 -12.09
N VAL A 105 15.58 20.48 -11.51
CA VAL A 105 16.13 19.41 -10.67
C VAL A 105 16.06 18.10 -11.45
N ARG A 106 17.20 17.46 -11.68
CA ARG A 106 17.25 16.21 -12.46
C ARG A 106 17.87 15.09 -11.65
N VAL A 107 17.09 14.04 -11.40
CA VAL A 107 17.55 12.83 -10.73
C VAL A 107 17.72 11.71 -11.75
N ASP A 108 18.93 11.15 -11.85
CA ASP A 108 19.23 10.02 -12.75
C ASP A 108 18.72 8.70 -12.15
N LEU A 109 17.76 8.07 -12.81
CA LEU A 109 17.19 6.78 -12.42
C LEU A 109 17.71 5.61 -13.27
N ARG A 110 18.67 5.80 -14.18
CA ARG A 110 19.19 4.74 -15.06
C ARG A 110 19.68 3.52 -14.31
N LYS A 111 20.33 3.72 -13.15
CA LYS A 111 20.78 2.63 -12.28
C LYS A 111 19.62 1.84 -11.70
N LEU A 112 18.55 2.52 -11.27
CA LEU A 112 17.33 1.87 -10.77
C LEU A 112 16.65 1.06 -11.88
N PHE A 113 16.50 1.66 -13.07
CA PHE A 113 15.98 0.96 -14.25
C PHE A 113 16.80 -0.30 -14.56
N HIS A 114 18.13 -0.20 -14.58
CA HIS A 114 18.99 -1.35 -14.85
C HIS A 114 18.80 -2.48 -13.82
N ILE A 115 18.67 -2.14 -12.52
CA ILE A 115 18.37 -3.12 -11.48
C ILE A 115 17.06 -3.86 -11.81
N HIS A 116 15.98 -3.13 -12.07
CA HIS A 116 14.68 -3.73 -12.41
C HIS A 116 14.78 -4.62 -13.64
N ARG A 117 15.38 -4.13 -14.73
CA ARG A 117 15.48 -4.87 -15.99
C ARG A 117 16.25 -6.17 -15.84
N VAL A 118 17.39 -6.16 -15.14
CA VAL A 118 18.20 -7.36 -14.92
C VAL A 118 17.44 -8.41 -14.13
N TYR A 119 16.73 -8.03 -13.07
CA TYR A 119 15.99 -8.98 -12.24
C TYR A 119 14.68 -9.46 -12.90
N GLU A 120 14.02 -8.61 -13.68
CA GLU A 120 12.89 -8.98 -14.52
C GLU A 120 13.28 -10.11 -15.49
N LEU A 121 14.34 -9.93 -16.26
CA LEU A 121 14.83 -10.95 -17.21
C LEU A 121 15.18 -12.27 -16.49
N LYS A 122 15.81 -12.19 -15.31
CA LYS A 122 16.10 -13.38 -14.48
C LYS A 122 14.82 -14.08 -14.02
N ARG A 123 13.79 -13.34 -13.61
CA ARG A 123 12.51 -13.89 -13.18
C ARG A 123 11.73 -14.50 -14.33
N GLN A 124 11.64 -13.82 -15.48
CA GLN A 124 10.92 -14.35 -16.66
C GLN A 124 11.47 -15.72 -17.08
N ARG A 125 12.81 -15.86 -17.14
CA ARG A 125 13.48 -17.14 -17.45
C ARG A 125 13.20 -18.24 -16.44
N LEU A 126 12.99 -17.88 -15.17
CA LEU A 126 12.69 -18.85 -14.11
C LEU A 126 11.19 -19.17 -14.03
N GLN A 127 10.31 -18.19 -14.25
CA GLN A 127 8.87 -18.37 -14.22
C GLN A 127 8.40 -19.36 -15.30
N SER A 128 8.99 -19.32 -16.50
CA SER A 128 8.69 -20.29 -17.56
C SER A 128 9.02 -21.73 -17.17
N LYS A 129 9.98 -21.93 -16.26
CA LYS A 129 10.41 -23.25 -15.75
C LYS A 129 9.75 -23.62 -14.42
N ALA A 130 9.33 -22.64 -13.63
CA ALA A 130 8.77 -22.83 -12.29
C ALA A 130 7.38 -23.46 -12.31
N SER A 131 6.65 -23.40 -13.43
CA SER A 131 5.41 -24.15 -13.65
C SER A 131 5.63 -25.67 -13.58
N ARG A 132 6.83 -26.14 -13.96
CA ARG A 132 7.21 -27.56 -14.00
C ARG A 132 8.05 -28.00 -12.79
N LYS A 133 8.64 -27.06 -12.04
CA LYS A 133 9.51 -27.35 -10.88
C LYS A 133 9.24 -26.39 -9.73
N GLN A 134 8.52 -26.87 -8.71
CA GLN A 134 8.12 -26.08 -7.54
C GLN A 134 9.31 -25.58 -6.70
N SER A 135 10.45 -26.29 -6.73
CA SER A 135 11.69 -25.88 -6.07
C SER A 135 12.24 -24.53 -6.57
N LEU A 136 11.91 -24.15 -7.81
CA LEU A 136 12.31 -22.85 -8.39
C LEU A 136 11.54 -21.66 -7.80
N ARG A 137 10.43 -21.88 -7.08
CA ARG A 137 9.72 -20.80 -6.38
C ARG A 137 10.59 -20.12 -5.34
N ARG A 138 11.43 -20.88 -4.61
CA ARG A 138 12.40 -20.32 -3.64
C ARG A 138 13.42 -19.41 -4.33
N VAL A 139 13.83 -19.75 -5.56
CA VAL A 139 14.77 -18.94 -6.35
C VAL A 139 14.11 -17.66 -6.87
N LEU A 140 12.84 -17.74 -7.28
CA LEU A 140 12.04 -16.56 -7.66
C LEU A 140 11.90 -15.57 -6.50
N GLU A 141 11.57 -16.08 -5.31
CA GLU A 141 11.46 -15.27 -4.10
C GLU A 141 12.81 -14.62 -3.73
N LYS A 142 13.91 -15.39 -3.76
CA LYS A 142 15.27 -14.88 -3.57
C LYS A 142 15.59 -13.72 -4.51
N TYR A 143 15.26 -13.82 -5.80
CA TYR A 143 15.50 -12.75 -6.76
C TYR A 143 14.56 -11.55 -6.60
N SER A 144 13.31 -11.75 -6.20
CA SER A 144 12.41 -10.65 -5.83
C SER A 144 12.95 -9.87 -4.62
N ASN A 145 13.41 -10.58 -3.58
CA ASN A 145 13.98 -9.94 -2.40
C ASN A 145 15.28 -9.18 -2.71
N ARG A 146 16.14 -9.73 -3.57
CA ARG A 146 17.39 -9.07 -3.99
C ARG A 146 17.14 -7.80 -4.82
N GLU A 147 16.19 -7.83 -5.75
CA GLU A 147 15.78 -6.64 -6.49
C GLU A 147 15.28 -5.55 -5.54
N ARG A 148 14.33 -5.91 -4.67
CA ARG A 148 13.74 -4.98 -3.69
C ARG A 148 14.81 -4.34 -2.81
N ASN A 149 15.74 -5.13 -2.28
CA ASN A 149 16.81 -4.62 -1.43
C ASN A 149 17.76 -3.68 -2.19
N ARG A 150 18.11 -3.98 -3.44
CA ARG A 150 18.97 -3.12 -4.26
C ARG A 150 18.26 -1.83 -4.70
N ALA A 151 16.99 -1.91 -5.07
CA ALA A 151 16.18 -0.74 -5.40
C ALA A 151 16.06 0.18 -4.17
N ARG A 152 15.79 -0.40 -2.99
CA ARG A 152 15.71 0.34 -1.73
C ARG A 152 17.05 1.00 -1.36
N ASP A 153 18.16 0.28 -1.49
CA ASP A 153 19.51 0.81 -1.25
C ASP A 153 19.83 1.99 -2.18
N PHE A 154 19.48 1.88 -3.46
CA PHE A 154 19.62 2.98 -4.41
C PHE A 154 18.80 4.20 -3.98
N ILE A 155 17.50 4.02 -3.70
CA ILE A 155 16.61 5.12 -3.28
C ILE A 155 17.13 5.80 -2.01
N HIS A 156 17.53 5.04 -0.98
CA HIS A 156 18.08 5.63 0.24
C HIS A 156 19.32 6.49 -0.03
N LYS A 157 20.25 6.01 -0.86
CA LYS A 157 21.44 6.77 -1.23
C LYS A 157 21.14 8.03 -2.05
N THR A 158 20.02 8.04 -2.78
CA THR A 158 19.58 9.20 -3.55
C THR A 158 18.77 10.20 -2.71
N THR A 159 18.11 9.74 -1.64
CA THR A 159 17.26 10.58 -0.78
C THR A 159 17.99 11.12 0.45
N THR A 160 19.03 10.42 0.93
CA THR A 160 19.89 10.93 2.01
C THR A 160 20.91 11.90 1.42
N VAL A 161 20.53 13.17 1.38
CA VAL A 161 21.41 14.32 1.12
C VAL A 161 21.99 14.81 2.44
#